data_AF-A0A948NX59-F1
#
_entry.id   AF-A0A948NX59-F1
#
_cell.length_a   1.000
_cell.length_b   1.000
_cell.length_c   1.000
_cell.angle_alpha   90.00
_cell.angle_beta   90.00
_cell.angle_gamma   90.00
#
_symmetry.space_group_name_H-M   'P 1'
#
loop_
_entity.id
_entity.type
_entity.pdbx_description
1 polymer ?
#
loop_
_entity_poly.entity_id
_entity_poly.type
_entity_poly.pdbx_seq_one_letter_code
_entity_poly.pdbx_strand_id
1 'polypeptide(L)' 'RYLRYLMNLFNGNLPLVLAAYNAGENSVIRYNNHIPPYQETQVYVKRVLDYFNRYSGGNRTP' A
#
# COMPACT_ATOMS: atom_id res chain seq x y z
N ARG A 1 14.93 4.09 -2.81
CA ARG A 1 15.31 4.19 -1.38
C ARG A 1 14.08 4.40 -0.48
N TYR A 2 13.17 5.33 -0.80
CA TYR A 2 11.97 5.61 0.02
C TYR A 2 10.99 4.43 0.17
N LEU A 3 10.63 3.72 -0.92
CA LEU A 3 9.71 2.57 -0.81
C LEU A 3 10.25 1.46 0.10
N ARG A 4 11.56 1.19 0.06
CA ARG A 4 12.20 0.21 0.98
C ARG A 4 12.15 0.68 2.43
N TYR A 5 12.29 1.98 2.67
CA TYR A 5 12.07 2.56 3.99
C TYR A 5 10.63 2.34 4.48
N LEU A 6 9.61 2.61 3.64
CA LEU A 6 8.21 2.37 3.99
C LEU A 6 7.93 0.88 4.26
N MET A 7 8.51 -0.01 3.45
CA MET A 7 8.41 -1.46 3.66
C MET A 7 8.95 -1.88 5.02
N ASN A 8 10.05 -1.28 5.49
CA ASN A 8 10.58 -1.54 6.82
C ASN A 8 9.67 -0.91 7.90
N LEU A 9 9.24 0.33 7.69
CA LEU A 9 8.40 1.08 8.65
C LEU A 9 7.07 0.37 8.95
N PHE A 10 6.45 -0.23 7.92
CA PHE A 10 5.17 -0.93 8.04
C PHE A 10 5.30 -2.45 8.02
N ASN A 11 6.49 -3.00 8.33
CA ASN A 11 6.73 -4.45 8.44
C ASN A 11 6.26 -5.27 7.22
N GLY A 12 6.42 -4.71 6.02
CA GLY A 12 6.00 -5.33 4.77
C GLY A 12 4.48 -5.36 4.54
N ASN A 13 3.68 -4.68 5.37
CA ASN A 13 2.24 -4.55 5.15
C ASN A 13 1.97 -3.70 3.90
N LEU A 14 1.82 -4.38 2.77
CA LEU A 14 1.71 -3.75 1.46
C LEU A 14 0.59 -2.70 1.38
N PRO A 15 -0.64 -2.92 1.88
CA PRO A 15 -1.67 -1.87 1.95
C PRO A 15 -1.20 -0.59 2.65
N LEU A 16 -0.54 -0.69 3.79
CA LEU A 16 -0.05 0.47 4.55
C LEU A 16 1.13 1.16 3.86
N VAL A 17 2.02 0.38 3.24
CA VAL A 17 3.12 0.92 2.43
C VAL A 17 2.59 1.74 1.25
N LEU A 18 1.56 1.23 0.56
CA LEU A 18 0.91 1.93 -0.54
C LEU A 18 0.17 3.18 -0.07
N ALA A 19 -0.51 3.11 1.07
CA ALA A 19 -1.18 4.26 1.67
C ALA A 19 -0.16 5.36 2.05
N ALA A 20 0.96 4.99 2.66
CA ALA A 20 2.02 5.91 3.06
C ALA A 20 2.75 6.51 1.85
N TYR A 21 2.91 5.74 0.77
CA TYR A 21 3.50 6.26 -0.47
C TYR A 21 2.62 7.34 -1.11
N ASN A 22 1.29 7.23 -1.02
CA ASN A 22 0.36 8.19 -1.59
C ASN A 22 0.04 9.38 -0.65
N ALA A 23 -0.17 9.13 0.65
CA ALA A 23 -0.64 10.12 1.62
C ALA A 23 0.42 10.59 2.63
N GLY A 24 1.64 10.08 2.52
CA GLY A 24 2.73 10.25 3.49
C GLY A 24 2.59 9.32 4.71
N GLU A 25 3.72 8.82 5.22
CA GLU A 25 3.76 7.92 6.37
C GLU A 25 3.17 8.53 7.64
N ASN A 26 3.35 9.84 7.83
CA ASN A 26 2.83 10.57 8.99
C ASN A 26 1.29 10.53 9.04
N SER A 27 0.62 10.50 7.87
CA SER A 27 -0.83 10.35 7.81
C SER A 27 -1.23 8.97 8.33
N VAL A 28 -0.63 7.91 7.79
CA VAL A 28 -0.90 6.53 8.21
C VAL A 28 -0.63 6.33 9.71
N ILE A 29 0.46 6.88 10.23
CA ILE A 29 0.81 6.85 11.67
C ILE A 29 -0.24 7.59 12.50
N ARG A 30 -0.67 8.79 12.10
CA ARG A 30 -1.73 9.56 12.79
C ARG A 30 -3.07 8.82 12.85
N TYR A 31 -3.35 7.98 11.86
CA TYR A 31 -4.52 7.09 11.85
C TYR A 31 -4.21 5.70 12.46
N ASN A 32 -3.28 5.62 13.41
CA ASN A 32 -2.93 4.39 14.13
C ASN A 32 -2.55 3.22 13.22
N ASN A 33 -1.75 3.49 12.18
CA ASN A 33 -1.37 2.50 11.17
C ASN A 33 -2.55 1.91 10.41
N HIS A 34 -3.56 2.74 10.10
CA HIS A 34 -4.64 2.43 9.18
C HIS A 34 -4.54 3.29 7.91
N ILE A 35 -5.21 2.84 6.85
CA ILE A 35 -5.37 3.64 5.64
C ILE A 35 -6.21 4.88 6.03
N PRO A 36 -5.71 6.11 5.80
CA PRO A 36 -6.45 7.31 6.15
C PRO A 36 -7.80 7.38 5.42
N PRO A 37 -8.80 8.10 5.96
CA PRO A 37 -10.11 8.31 5.34
C PRO A 37 -10.04 9.30 4.17
N TYR A 38 -8.97 9.25 3.38
CA TYR A 38 -8.79 10.03 2.16
C TYR A 38 -9.25 9.18 1.00
N GLN A 39 -10.31 9.63 0.31
CA GLN A 39 -10.91 8.88 -0.79
C GLN A 39 -9.88 8.54 -1.87
N GLU A 40 -8.99 9.49 -2.21
CA GLU A 40 -7.91 9.26 -3.18
C GLU A 40 -6.99 8.12 -2.76
N THR A 41 -6.54 8.12 -1.50
CA THR A 41 -5.64 7.08 -0.97
C THR A 41 -6.30 5.71 -0.94
N GLN A 42 -7.56 5.62 -0.51
CA GLN A 42 -8.29 4.36 -0.51
C GLN A 42 -8.46 3.80 -1.94
N VAL A 43 -8.79 4.67 -2.91
CA VAL A 43 -8.89 4.28 -4.32
C VAL A 43 -7.54 3.85 -4.88
N TYR A 44 -6.47 4.59 -4.57
CA TYR A 44 -5.11 4.26 -4.98
C TYR A 44 -4.69 2.88 -4.47
N VAL A 45 -4.80 2.63 -3.17
CA VAL A 45 -4.45 1.34 -2.56
C VAL A 45 -5.24 0.19 -3.20
N LYS A 46 -6.56 0.35 -3.36
CA LYS A 46 -7.41 -0.66 -3.98
C LYS A 46 -6.97 -0.97 -5.43
N ARG A 47 -6.70 0.05 -6.24
CA ARG A 47 -6.29 -0.13 -7.64
C ARG A 47 -4.96 -0.86 -7.75
N VAL A 48 -3.96 -0.46 -6.97
CA VAL A 48 -2.63 -1.07 -7.04
C VAL A 48 -2.66 -2.52 -6.57
N LEU A 49 -3.41 -2.84 -5.52
CA LEU A 49 -3.56 -4.23 -5.06
C LEU A 49 -4.30 -5.10 -6.08
N ASP A 50 -5.33 -4.58 -6.75
CA ASP A 50 -6.02 -5.28 -7.84
C ASP A 50 -5.06 -5.58 -9.00
N TYR A 51 -4.26 -4.61 -9.45
CA TYR A 51 -3.22 -4.87 -10.44
C TYR A 51 -2.20 -5.90 -9.95
N PHE A 52 -1.71 -5.76 -8.72
CA PHE A 52 -0.75 -6.70 -8.15
C PHE A 52 -1.29 -8.12 -8.14
N ASN A 53 -2.56 -8.33 -7.75
CA ASN A 53 -3.20 -9.65 -7.73
C ASN A 53 -3.35 -10.24 -9.15
N ARG A 54 -3.71 -9.41 -10.13
CA ARG A 54 -3.83 -9.86 -11.54
C ARG A 54 -2.48 -10.28 -12.12
N TYR A 55 -1.41 -9.53 -11.85
CA TYR A 55 -0.08 -9.84 -12.37
C TYR A 55 0.64 -10.93 -11.57
N SER A 56 0.40 -11.05 -10.26
CA SER A 56 0.99 -12.13 -9.43
C SER A 56 0.33 -13.50 -9.67
N GLY A 57 -0.91 -13.53 -10.16
CA GLY A 57 -1.60 -14.76 -10.58
C GLY A 57 -1.16 -15.32 -11.93
N GLY A 58 -0.40 -14.57 -12.75
CA GLY A 58 0.01 -14.95 -14.11
C GLY A 58 1.08 -16.06 -14.22
N ASN A 59 1.61 -16.56 -13.10
CA ASN A 59 2.61 -17.63 -13.06
C ASN A 59 2.06 -18.98 -12.53
N ARG A 60 0.75 -19.22 -12.67
CA ARG A 60 0.14 -20.53 -12.40
C ARG A 60 -0.65 -21.02 -13.61
N THR A 61 0.05 -21.62 -14.56
CA THR A 61 -0.50 -22.53 -15.58
C THR A 61 0.60 -23.51 -16.00
N PRO A 62 0.27 -24.73 -16.47
CA PRO A 62 -0.99 -25.15 -17.12
C PRO A 62 -2.10 -25.60 -16.17
#